data_AF-A0AAJ0F7T1-F1
#
_entry.id   AF-A0AAJ0F7T1-F1
#
_cell.length_a   1.000
_cell.length_b   1.000
_cell.length_c   1.000
_cell.angle_alpha   90.00
_cell.angle_beta   90.00
_cell.angle_gamma   90.00
#
_symmetry.space_group_name_H-M   'P 1'
#
loop_
_entity.id
_entity.type
_entity.pdbx_description
1 polymer ?
#
loop_
_entity_poly.entity_id
_entity_poly.type
_entity_poly.pdbx_seq_one_letter_code
_entity_poly.pdbx_strand_id
1 'polypeptide(L)'
;MIVLGLFLLPLVAAQGQRCQWTMLRNVADLVREGVSSGELDPSFTLASNCTYLENGKPESIKTGIFTHPLKLDYDSALIDQESCAIATTLVSPSSQTIIEAQIFFDPLPAGSGPSALEATAVDIITQNVNVTQIEQTLNSENWDYLPQEEQATQEAIRTVADGYLVDLLGTRTGDEGRRYVVDTTMGAVSVFLAPGQGAKAQATREGYLFRVEGSKVRYVHHFSGGD
;
A
#
# COMPACT_ATOMS: atom_id res chain seq x y z
N MET A 1 53.40 17.18 -3.14
CA MET A 1 52.53 16.04 -3.47
C MET A 1 51.15 16.32 -2.89
N ILE A 2 50.20 16.72 -3.74
CA ILE A 2 48.79 16.91 -3.35
C ILE A 2 48.11 15.58 -3.68
N VAL A 3 47.68 14.84 -2.67
CA VAL A 3 46.86 13.63 -2.85
C VAL A 3 45.45 14.10 -3.16
N LEU A 4 45.06 13.99 -4.44
CA LEU A 4 43.69 14.24 -4.87
C LEU A 4 42.85 13.02 -4.48
N GLY A 5 42.14 13.10 -3.36
CA GLY A 5 41.21 12.06 -2.93
C GLY A 5 39.98 12.04 -3.83
N LEU A 6 39.82 10.96 -4.60
CA LEU A 6 38.62 10.70 -5.38
C LEU A 6 37.50 10.28 -4.41
N PHE A 7 36.64 11.22 -4.01
CA PHE A 7 35.40 10.89 -3.32
C PHE A 7 34.44 10.27 -4.34
N LEU A 8 34.35 8.94 -4.34
CA LEU A 8 33.21 8.22 -4.92
C LEU A 8 31.97 8.59 -4.11
N LEU A 9 31.18 9.54 -4.61
CA LEU A 9 29.82 9.75 -4.12
C LEU A 9 29.03 8.46 -4.36
N PRO A 10 28.40 7.87 -3.32
CA PRO A 10 27.61 6.66 -3.51
C PRO A 10 26.40 6.98 -4.39
N LEU A 11 26.14 6.13 -5.38
CA LEU A 11 25.01 6.20 -6.33
C LEU A 11 23.62 6.08 -5.66
N VAL A 12 23.58 5.99 -4.32
CA VAL A 12 22.36 5.78 -3.52
C VAL A 12 21.47 7.05 -3.49
N ALA A 13 22.03 8.24 -3.75
CA ALA A 13 21.28 9.49 -3.68
C ALA A 13 20.21 9.68 -4.79
N ALA A 14 20.29 8.92 -5.90
CA ALA A 14 19.45 9.18 -7.07
C ALA A 14 18.01 8.66 -6.96
N GLN A 15 17.76 7.60 -6.15
CA GLN A 15 16.41 7.07 -5.98
C GLN A 15 15.59 7.86 -4.94
N GLY A 16 16.22 8.31 -3.84
CA GLY A 16 15.54 9.10 -2.80
C GLY A 16 15.02 10.47 -3.26
N GLN A 17 15.48 10.96 -4.42
CA GLN A 17 15.00 12.21 -5.02
C GLN A 17 13.76 12.04 -5.91
N ARG A 18 13.40 10.79 -6.25
CA ARG A 18 12.41 10.48 -7.29
C ARG A 18 11.09 9.93 -6.76
N CYS A 19 11.08 9.36 -5.55
CA CYS A 19 9.86 8.94 -4.84
C CYS A 19 9.75 9.71 -3.53
N GLN A 20 9.60 11.02 -3.65
CA GLN A 20 9.47 11.91 -2.49
C GLN A 20 8.15 11.62 -1.78
N TRP A 21 8.18 11.69 -0.45
CA TRP A 21 6.99 11.51 0.38
C TRP A 21 5.80 12.35 -0.10
N THR A 22 6.05 13.61 -0.49
CA THR A 22 5.00 14.52 -0.99
C THR A 22 4.39 14.05 -2.31
N MET A 23 5.17 13.47 -3.22
CA MET A 23 4.67 12.91 -4.48
C MET A 23 3.78 11.70 -4.21
N LEU A 24 4.26 10.77 -3.36
CA LEU A 24 3.51 9.58 -2.98
C LEU A 24 2.23 9.94 -2.22
N ARG A 25 2.27 10.95 -1.35
CA ARG A 25 1.07 11.43 -0.67
C ARG A 25 0.07 12.05 -1.63
N ASN A 26 0.53 12.88 -2.57
CA ASN A 26 -0.36 13.47 -3.57
C ASN A 26 -1.08 12.38 -4.38
N VAL A 27 -0.39 11.31 -4.82
CA VAL A 27 -1.06 10.22 -5.55
C VAL A 27 -2.00 9.40 -4.66
N ALA A 28 -1.73 9.28 -3.36
CA ALA A 28 -2.69 8.69 -2.42
C ALA A 28 -3.97 9.53 -2.29
N ASP A 29 -3.83 10.86 -2.26
CA ASP A 29 -4.97 11.79 -2.26
C ASP A 29 -5.78 11.67 -3.56
N LEU A 30 -5.12 11.56 -4.73
CA LEU A 30 -5.80 11.33 -6.01
C LEU A 30 -6.61 10.02 -6.03
N VAL A 31 -6.08 8.95 -5.41
CA VAL A 31 -6.78 7.66 -5.31
C VAL A 31 -8.04 7.81 -4.45
N ARG A 32 -7.90 8.42 -3.27
CA ARG A 32 -9.03 8.70 -2.37
C ARG A 32 -10.10 9.55 -3.06
N GLU A 33 -9.69 10.64 -3.71
CA GLU A 33 -10.59 11.53 -4.44
C GLU A 33 -11.28 10.80 -5.58
N GLY A 34 -10.54 10.02 -6.38
CA GLY A 34 -11.09 9.25 -7.49
C GLY A 34 -12.13 8.21 -7.06
N VAL A 35 -11.88 7.50 -5.95
CA VAL A 35 -12.88 6.58 -5.36
C VAL A 35 -14.09 7.37 -4.84
N SER A 36 -13.87 8.54 -4.23
CA SER A 36 -14.96 9.33 -3.66
C SER A 36 -15.84 9.98 -4.73
N SER A 37 -15.26 10.44 -5.83
CA SER A 37 -15.95 11.14 -6.92
C SER A 37 -16.49 10.20 -7.99
N GLY A 38 -15.93 9.00 -8.13
CA GLY A 38 -16.17 8.13 -9.27
C GLY A 38 -15.48 8.61 -10.55
N GLU A 39 -14.48 9.50 -10.43
CA GLU A 39 -13.70 10.04 -11.52
C GLU A 39 -12.25 10.27 -11.06
N LEU A 40 -11.33 9.46 -11.60
CA LEU A 40 -9.90 9.58 -11.29
C LEU A 40 -9.30 10.76 -12.05
N ASP A 41 -8.54 11.59 -11.34
CA ASP A 41 -7.89 12.76 -11.93
C ASP A 41 -6.94 12.34 -13.08
N PRO A 42 -6.94 13.04 -14.22
CA PRO A 42 -6.08 12.72 -15.37
C PRO A 42 -4.57 12.75 -15.07
N SER A 43 -4.13 13.36 -13.96
CA SER A 43 -2.74 13.33 -13.50
C SER A 43 -2.32 12.00 -12.87
N PHE A 44 -3.28 11.15 -12.49
CA PHE A 44 -3.00 9.77 -12.12
C PHE A 44 -2.66 8.98 -13.41
N THR A 45 -1.36 8.83 -13.66
CA THR A 45 -0.85 8.25 -14.89
C THR A 45 -0.61 6.76 -14.71
N LEU A 46 -1.13 5.93 -15.62
CA LEU A 46 -0.77 4.52 -15.73
C LEU A 46 0.34 4.33 -16.75
N ALA A 47 1.37 3.57 -16.39
CA ALA A 47 2.35 3.07 -17.35
C ALA A 47 1.65 2.22 -18.42
N SER A 48 2.19 2.21 -19.64
CA SER A 48 1.59 1.47 -20.77
C SER A 48 1.48 -0.05 -20.53
N ASN A 49 2.32 -0.60 -19.66
CA ASN A 49 2.35 -2.00 -19.24
C ASN A 49 1.84 -2.20 -17.80
N CYS A 50 1.10 -1.23 -17.25
CA CYS A 50 0.59 -1.30 -15.89
C CYS A 50 -0.28 -2.53 -15.70
N THR A 51 -0.02 -3.29 -14.64
CA THR A 51 -0.90 -4.38 -14.22
C THR A 51 -1.99 -3.83 -13.30
N TYR A 52 -3.26 -3.98 -13.67
CA TYR A 52 -4.41 -3.55 -12.86
C TYR A 52 -5.22 -4.76 -12.44
N LEU A 53 -5.33 -5.00 -11.13
CA LEU A 53 -6.07 -6.12 -10.56
C LEU A 53 -7.10 -5.62 -9.54
N GLU A 54 -8.31 -6.16 -9.60
CA GLU A 54 -9.33 -6.06 -8.55
C GLU A 54 -9.70 -7.45 -8.07
N ASN A 55 -9.62 -7.68 -6.76
CA ASN A 55 -9.84 -8.97 -6.12
C ASN A 55 -9.02 -10.10 -6.78
N GLY A 56 -7.81 -9.79 -7.23
CA GLY A 56 -6.90 -10.73 -7.89
C GLY A 56 -7.22 -11.04 -9.36
N LYS A 57 -8.22 -10.39 -9.96
CA LYS A 57 -8.62 -10.57 -11.37
C LYS A 57 -8.18 -9.34 -12.20
N PRO A 58 -7.63 -9.53 -13.41
CA PRO A 58 -7.41 -8.42 -14.34
C PRO A 58 -8.71 -7.70 -14.65
N GLU A 59 -8.70 -6.37 -14.49
CA GLU A 59 -9.85 -5.51 -14.72
C GLU A 59 -9.38 -4.22 -15.42
N SER A 60 -10.32 -3.40 -15.89
CA SER A 60 -10.04 -2.08 -16.44
C SER A 60 -10.32 -1.00 -15.40
N ILE A 61 -9.38 -0.07 -15.22
CA ILE A 61 -9.55 1.11 -14.36
C ILE A 61 -10.76 1.98 -14.75
N LYS A 62 -11.24 1.86 -16.00
CA LYS A 62 -12.40 2.60 -16.53
C LYS A 62 -13.75 1.95 -16.23
N THR A 63 -13.75 0.80 -15.58
CA THR A 63 -14.94 0.00 -15.28
C THR A 63 -14.98 -0.47 -13.83
N GLY A 64 -13.85 -0.39 -13.13
CA GLY A 64 -13.68 -0.86 -11.75
C GLY A 64 -14.06 0.14 -10.66
N ILE A 65 -13.36 0.10 -9.54
CA ILE A 65 -13.70 0.82 -8.31
C ILE A 65 -13.75 2.35 -8.51
N PHE A 66 -12.91 2.89 -9.40
CA PHE A 66 -12.82 4.32 -9.65
C PHE A 66 -13.99 4.91 -10.45
N THR A 67 -14.94 4.10 -10.94
CA THR A 67 -16.12 4.59 -11.66
C THR A 67 -17.42 4.49 -10.86
N HIS A 68 -17.32 4.10 -9.59
CA HIS A 68 -18.45 3.89 -8.69
C HIS A 68 -18.24 4.76 -7.44
N PRO A 69 -18.80 5.99 -7.40
CA PRO A 69 -18.53 6.93 -6.32
C PRO A 69 -18.95 6.38 -4.96
N LEU A 70 -18.07 6.48 -3.98
CA LEU A 70 -18.33 6.06 -2.61
C LEU A 70 -18.19 7.22 -1.62
N LYS A 71 -19.11 7.31 -0.66
CA LYS A 71 -18.93 8.19 0.50
C LYS A 71 -17.94 7.54 1.46
N LEU A 72 -16.72 8.08 1.55
CA LEU A 72 -15.69 7.58 2.45
C LEU A 72 -15.87 8.22 3.84
N ASP A 73 -15.94 7.37 4.87
CA ASP A 73 -16.01 7.80 6.28
C ASP A 73 -14.72 7.48 7.05
N TYR A 74 -13.83 6.68 6.46
CA TYR A 74 -12.44 6.49 6.88
C TYR A 74 -11.53 6.45 5.66
N ASP A 75 -10.37 7.09 5.76
CA ASP A 75 -9.29 7.00 4.79
C ASP A 75 -7.93 7.03 5.49
N SER A 76 -7.01 6.19 5.03
CA SER A 76 -5.60 6.24 5.44
C SER A 76 -4.69 5.79 4.31
N ALA A 77 -3.42 6.17 4.40
CA ALA A 77 -2.41 5.82 3.42
C ALA A 77 -1.05 5.56 4.07
N LEU A 78 -0.41 4.44 3.71
CA LEU A 78 0.99 4.13 3.97
C LEU A 78 1.85 4.65 2.82
N ILE A 79 2.98 5.29 3.13
CA ILE A 79 3.92 5.85 2.16
C ILE A 79 5.25 5.10 2.24
N ASP A 80 5.57 4.33 1.20
CA ASP A 80 6.82 3.57 1.08
C ASP A 80 7.76 4.23 0.06
N GLN A 81 8.66 5.08 0.56
CA GLN A 81 9.64 5.77 -0.29
C GLN A 81 10.72 4.84 -0.84
N GLU A 82 11.04 3.75 -0.13
CA GLU A 82 12.09 2.81 -0.54
C GLU A 82 11.61 1.95 -1.72
N SER A 83 10.36 1.50 -1.68
CA SER A 83 9.74 0.70 -2.74
C SER A 83 9.00 1.53 -3.79
N CYS A 84 8.98 2.87 -3.65
CA CYS A 84 8.18 3.78 -4.46
C CYS A 84 6.72 3.35 -4.58
N ALA A 85 6.06 3.17 -3.44
CA ALA A 85 4.73 2.60 -3.39
C ALA A 85 3.85 3.28 -2.34
N ILE A 86 2.54 3.14 -2.50
CA ILE A 86 1.55 3.47 -1.48
C ILE A 86 0.64 2.29 -1.21
N ALA A 87 0.06 2.27 -0.02
CA ALA A 87 -1.09 1.44 0.27
C ALA A 87 -2.18 2.30 0.89
N THR A 88 -3.42 2.15 0.46
CA THR A 88 -4.56 2.93 0.98
C THR A 88 -5.61 2.00 1.58
N THR A 89 -6.12 2.37 2.76
CA THR A 89 -7.30 1.77 3.38
C THR A 89 -8.43 2.78 3.31
N LEU A 90 -9.47 2.50 2.53
CA LEU A 90 -10.64 3.36 2.40
C LEU A 90 -11.89 2.60 2.86
N VAL A 91 -12.76 3.24 3.64
CA VAL A 91 -13.99 2.59 4.13
C VAL A 91 -15.20 3.45 3.82
N SER A 92 -16.19 2.82 3.19
CA SER A 92 -17.52 3.37 2.95
C SER A 92 -18.57 2.51 3.66
N PRO A 93 -18.92 2.83 4.92
CA PRO A 93 -19.95 2.12 5.67
C PRO A 93 -21.31 2.19 5.00
N SER A 94 -21.66 3.33 4.39
CA SER A 94 -22.94 3.50 3.68
C SER A 94 -23.11 2.53 2.52
N SER A 95 -22.03 2.19 1.83
CA SER A 95 -22.01 1.27 0.70
C SER A 95 -21.56 -0.15 1.10
N GLN A 96 -21.35 -0.41 2.40
CA GLN A 96 -20.80 -1.66 2.91
C GLN A 96 -19.56 -2.11 2.12
N THR A 97 -18.59 -1.21 1.95
CA THR A 97 -17.37 -1.49 1.18
C THR A 97 -16.12 -1.00 1.92
N ILE A 98 -15.12 -1.86 2.04
CA ILE A 98 -13.73 -1.53 2.38
C ILE A 98 -12.89 -1.75 1.12
N ILE A 99 -11.95 -0.84 0.85
CA ILE A 99 -11.01 -0.91 -0.25
C ILE A 99 -9.61 -0.85 0.33
N GLU A 100 -8.86 -1.91 0.11
CA GLU A 100 -7.40 -1.92 0.28
C GLU A 100 -6.75 -1.86 -1.09
N ALA A 101 -5.86 -0.91 -1.32
CA ALA A 101 -5.11 -0.84 -2.57
C ALA A 101 -3.61 -0.82 -2.26
N GLN A 102 -2.81 -1.53 -3.08
CA GLN A 102 -1.38 -1.32 -3.18
C GLN A 102 -1.05 -0.82 -4.58
N ILE A 103 -0.29 0.28 -4.67
CA ILE A 103 0.09 0.89 -5.94
C ILE A 103 1.59 1.15 -5.95
N PHE A 104 2.25 0.68 -7.00
CA PHE A 104 3.69 0.80 -7.22
C PHE A 104 3.93 1.74 -8.39
N PHE A 105 4.96 2.58 -8.26
CA PHE A 105 5.24 3.62 -9.22
C PHE A 105 6.67 3.56 -9.75
N ASP A 106 6.83 3.96 -10.99
CA ASP A 106 8.11 4.41 -11.51
C ASP A 106 8.13 5.94 -11.57
N PRO A 107 9.28 6.57 -11.28
CA PRO A 107 9.40 8.01 -11.39
C PRO A 107 9.53 8.46 -12.83
N LEU A 108 8.73 9.46 -13.19
CA LEU A 108 8.78 10.08 -14.51
C LEU A 108 9.92 11.11 -14.59
N PRO A 109 10.40 11.44 -15.82
CA PRO A 109 11.33 12.53 -16.03
C PRO A 109 10.85 13.84 -15.39
N ALA A 110 11.80 14.66 -14.93
CA ALA A 110 11.49 15.96 -14.37
C ALA A 110 10.73 16.81 -15.41
N GLY A 111 9.56 17.34 -15.01
CA GLY A 111 8.68 18.12 -15.88
C GLY A 111 7.58 17.32 -16.60
N SER A 112 7.46 16.01 -16.36
CA SER A 112 6.43 15.15 -16.98
C SER A 112 4.99 15.36 -16.46
N GLY A 113 4.77 16.21 -15.46
CA GLY A 113 3.43 16.49 -14.93
C GLY A 113 3.42 16.71 -13.42
N PRO A 114 2.24 16.93 -12.83
CA PRO A 114 2.11 17.29 -11.41
C PRO A 114 2.36 16.11 -10.45
N SER A 115 2.11 14.86 -10.88
CA SER A 115 2.36 13.66 -10.08
C SER A 115 3.80 13.18 -10.15
N ALA A 116 4.52 13.45 -11.25
CA ALA A 116 5.88 12.99 -11.54
C ALA A 116 6.11 11.47 -11.34
N LEU A 117 5.04 10.69 -11.28
CA LEU A 117 5.00 9.25 -11.04
C LEU A 117 4.03 8.62 -12.04
N GLU A 118 4.37 7.43 -12.53
CA GLU A 118 3.47 6.57 -13.29
C GLU A 118 3.25 5.26 -12.53
N ALA A 119 2.00 4.84 -12.38
CA ALA A 119 1.68 3.57 -11.74
C ALA A 119 2.04 2.41 -12.67
N THR A 120 2.84 1.46 -12.17
CA THR A 120 3.26 0.25 -12.88
C THR A 120 2.49 -0.98 -12.43
N ALA A 121 1.93 -0.95 -11.22
CA ALA A 121 1.00 -1.94 -10.73
C ALA A 121 -0.02 -1.31 -9.80
N VAL A 122 -1.29 -1.67 -9.98
CA VAL A 122 -2.42 -1.34 -9.11
C VAL A 122 -3.08 -2.65 -8.73
N ASP A 123 -3.24 -2.88 -7.44
CA ASP A 123 -3.84 -4.09 -6.90
C ASP A 123 -4.82 -3.72 -5.80
N ILE A 124 -6.07 -4.12 -5.96
CA ILE A 124 -7.17 -3.71 -5.09
C ILE A 124 -7.86 -4.95 -4.53
N ILE A 125 -8.15 -4.91 -3.23
CA ILE A 125 -9.02 -5.85 -2.53
C ILE A 125 -10.24 -5.07 -2.04
N THR A 126 -11.43 -5.55 -2.39
CA THR A 126 -12.70 -5.02 -1.87
C THR A 126 -13.35 -6.03 -0.94
N GLN A 127 -13.70 -5.59 0.26
CA GLN A 127 -14.41 -6.39 1.25
C GLN A 127 -15.75 -5.76 1.63
N ASN A 128 -16.79 -6.57 1.75
CA ASN A 128 -18.15 -6.13 2.07
C ASN A 128 -18.71 -6.71 3.38
N VAL A 129 -17.87 -7.38 4.18
CA VAL A 129 -18.25 -7.95 5.48
C VAL A 129 -17.69 -7.12 6.64
N ASN A 130 -18.48 -6.99 7.70
CA ASN A 130 -18.13 -6.30 8.95
C ASN A 130 -17.64 -4.86 8.80
N VAL A 131 -18.07 -4.16 7.75
CA VAL A 131 -17.53 -2.85 7.34
C VAL A 131 -17.61 -1.81 8.45
N THR A 132 -18.79 -1.63 9.06
CA THR A 132 -18.99 -0.67 10.17
C THR A 132 -18.17 -1.05 11.41
N GLN A 133 -17.99 -2.34 11.68
CA GLN A 133 -17.19 -2.77 12.83
C GLN A 133 -15.70 -2.50 12.60
N ILE A 134 -15.20 -2.74 11.40
CA ILE A 134 -13.81 -2.45 11.02
C ILE A 134 -13.55 -0.95 11.06
N GLU A 135 -14.45 -0.13 10.50
CA GLU A 135 -14.39 1.33 10.59
C GLU A 135 -14.29 1.81 12.05
N GLN A 136 -15.16 1.30 12.95
CA GLN A 136 -15.12 1.64 14.36
C GLN A 136 -13.80 1.24 15.03
N THR A 137 -13.26 0.08 14.65
CA THR A 137 -11.99 -0.42 15.18
C THR A 137 -10.84 0.47 14.72
N LEU A 138 -10.74 0.74 13.42
CA LEU A 138 -9.72 1.62 12.83
C LEU A 138 -9.72 3.02 13.46
N ASN A 139 -10.90 3.59 13.70
CA ASN A 139 -11.05 4.89 14.37
C ASN A 139 -10.70 4.86 15.87
N SER A 140 -10.67 3.70 16.51
CA SER A 140 -10.30 3.53 17.92
C SER A 140 -8.81 3.26 18.14
N GLU A 141 -8.08 2.94 17.07
CA GLU A 141 -6.66 2.61 17.07
C GLU A 141 -5.79 3.86 16.85
N ASN A 142 -4.54 3.80 17.31
CA ASN A 142 -3.56 4.85 17.03
C ASN A 142 -2.69 4.47 15.84
N TRP A 143 -2.87 5.18 14.73
CA TRP A 143 -2.07 5.03 13.51
C TRP A 143 -1.14 6.22 13.25
N ASP A 144 -0.94 7.11 14.23
CA ASP A 144 -0.07 8.28 14.08
C ASP A 144 1.39 7.90 13.82
N TYR A 145 2.17 8.86 13.30
CA TYR A 145 3.60 8.71 13.13
C TYR A 145 4.30 8.40 14.46
N LEU A 146 5.22 7.45 14.40
CA LEU A 146 6.10 7.10 15.51
C LEU A 146 7.19 8.16 15.69
N PRO A 147 7.63 8.42 16.93
CA PRO A 147 8.88 9.13 17.21
C PRO A 147 10.04 8.48 16.45
N GLN A 148 11.01 9.30 15.98
CA GLN A 148 12.11 8.82 15.13
C GLN A 148 12.90 7.68 15.78
N GLU A 149 13.05 7.71 17.10
CA GLU A 149 13.72 6.68 17.91
C GLU A 149 12.95 5.35 18.03
N GLU A 150 11.65 5.35 17.72
CA GLU A 150 10.79 4.17 17.72
C GLU A 150 10.57 3.59 16.31
N GLN A 151 10.97 4.31 15.27
CA GLN A 151 10.85 3.88 13.87
C GLN A 151 11.84 2.75 13.56
N ALA A 152 11.30 1.56 13.30
CA ALA A 152 12.08 0.40 12.88
C ALA A 152 12.39 0.46 11.37
N THR A 153 13.41 -0.31 10.94
CA THR A 153 13.73 -0.45 9.52
C THR A 153 12.63 -1.18 8.76
N GLN A 154 12.56 -0.97 7.44
CA GLN A 154 11.63 -1.68 6.57
C GLN A 154 11.71 -3.21 6.75
N GLU A 155 12.94 -3.75 6.76
CA GLU A 155 13.22 -5.18 6.96
C GLU A 155 12.70 -5.70 8.32
N ALA A 156 12.89 -4.93 9.39
CA ALA A 156 12.43 -5.33 10.73
C ALA A 156 10.89 -5.38 10.81
N ILE A 157 10.20 -4.40 10.21
CA ILE A 157 8.73 -4.38 10.16
C ILE A 157 8.20 -5.58 9.36
N ARG A 158 8.78 -5.86 8.18
CA ARG A 158 8.42 -7.02 7.36
C ARG A 158 8.62 -8.33 8.13
N THR A 159 9.78 -8.49 8.77
CA THR A 159 10.10 -9.69 9.57
C THR A 159 9.05 -9.97 10.65
N VAL A 160 8.54 -8.93 11.33
CA VAL A 160 7.48 -9.09 12.35
C VAL A 160 6.16 -9.53 11.70
N ALA A 161 5.76 -8.90 10.60
CA ALA A 161 4.54 -9.27 9.88
C ALA A 161 4.63 -10.69 9.31
N ASP A 162 5.78 -11.08 8.77
CA ASP A 162 6.01 -12.41 8.23
C ASP A 162 5.97 -13.48 9.31
N GLY A 163 6.55 -13.22 10.48
CA GLY A 163 6.44 -14.09 11.64
C GLY A 163 4.98 -14.35 12.03
N TYR A 164 4.16 -13.29 12.10
CA TYR A 164 2.73 -13.41 12.36
C TYR A 164 2.01 -14.25 11.29
N LEU A 165 2.29 -14.00 10.01
CA LEU A 165 1.65 -14.71 8.92
C LEU A 165 2.08 -16.18 8.83
N VAL A 166 3.33 -16.51 9.18
CA VAL A 166 3.79 -17.91 9.27
C VAL A 166 3.04 -18.65 10.39
N ASP A 167 2.89 -18.02 11.55
CA ASP A 167 2.14 -18.61 12.67
C ASP A 167 0.65 -18.80 12.32
N LEU A 168 0.06 -17.84 11.59
CA LEU A 168 -1.34 -17.89 11.16
C LEU A 168 -1.61 -18.95 10.08
N LEU A 169 -0.73 -19.04 9.07
CA LEU A 169 -0.98 -19.82 7.85
C LEU A 169 -0.32 -21.20 7.86
N GLY A 170 0.62 -21.46 8.77
CA GLY A 170 1.29 -22.74 8.92
C GLY A 170 2.23 -23.13 7.76
N THR A 171 2.42 -22.27 6.76
CA THR A 171 3.29 -22.50 5.60
C THR A 171 4.65 -21.81 5.79
N ARG A 172 5.74 -22.59 5.64
CA ARG A 172 7.15 -22.12 5.67
C ARG A 172 7.62 -21.46 4.37
N THR A 173 6.72 -21.18 3.42
CA THR A 173 7.04 -20.36 2.25
C THR A 173 7.00 -18.90 2.67
N GLY A 174 8.02 -18.50 3.45
CA GLY A 174 8.36 -17.10 3.62
C GLY A 174 8.65 -16.52 2.24
N ASP A 175 8.00 -15.40 1.95
CA ASP A 175 8.29 -14.45 0.89
C ASP A 175 7.95 -14.83 -0.57
N GLU A 176 7.84 -16.10 -0.96
CA GLU A 176 7.51 -16.46 -2.35
C GLU A 176 6.06 -16.09 -2.71
N GLY A 177 5.85 -14.84 -3.14
CA GLY A 177 4.59 -14.32 -3.64
C GLY A 177 3.91 -13.23 -2.81
N ARG A 178 4.48 -12.84 -1.66
CA ARG A 178 3.96 -11.71 -0.86
C ARG A 178 4.41 -10.38 -1.45
N ARG A 179 3.51 -9.39 -1.46
CA ARG A 179 3.81 -8.01 -1.85
C ARG A 179 3.63 -7.08 -0.66
N TYR A 180 4.62 -6.22 -0.44
CA TYR A 180 4.70 -5.36 0.74
C TYR A 180 4.69 -3.90 0.33
N VAL A 181 3.99 -3.08 1.11
CA VAL A 181 4.18 -1.64 1.17
C VAL A 181 4.39 -1.28 2.63
N VAL A 182 5.55 -0.70 2.94
CA VAL A 182 5.96 -0.44 4.32
C VAL A 182 6.15 1.05 4.55
N ASP A 183 5.47 1.59 5.55
CA ASP A 183 5.70 2.94 6.05
C ASP A 183 6.46 2.87 7.37
N THR A 184 7.76 3.15 7.34
CA THR A 184 8.61 3.13 8.53
C THR A 184 8.25 4.23 9.53
N THR A 185 7.69 5.35 9.05
CA THR A 185 7.29 6.47 9.91
C THR A 185 6.05 6.15 10.71
N MET A 186 5.17 5.30 10.19
CA MET A 186 4.02 4.75 10.89
C MET A 186 4.29 3.36 11.48
N GLY A 187 5.50 2.81 11.37
CA GLY A 187 5.78 1.43 11.78
C GLY A 187 4.77 0.43 11.21
N ALA A 188 4.30 0.62 9.98
CA ALA A 188 3.15 -0.11 9.43
C ALA A 188 3.49 -0.81 8.12
N VAL A 189 2.80 -1.91 7.84
CA VAL A 189 2.98 -2.65 6.59
C VAL A 189 1.67 -3.22 6.08
N SER A 190 1.39 -2.96 4.80
CA SER A 190 0.38 -3.67 4.03
C SER A 190 1.04 -4.86 3.34
N VAL A 191 0.44 -6.05 3.47
CA VAL A 191 0.91 -7.31 2.88
C VAL A 191 -0.20 -7.92 2.05
N PHE A 192 -0.03 -8.02 0.73
CA PHE A 192 -0.93 -8.78 -0.14
C PHE A 192 -0.32 -10.14 -0.42
N LEU A 193 -1.11 -11.19 -0.24
CA LEU A 193 -0.69 -12.56 -0.54
C LEU A 193 -0.85 -12.86 -2.03
N ALA A 194 -0.04 -13.78 -2.56
CA ALA A 194 -0.28 -14.35 -3.87
C ALA A 194 -1.61 -15.14 -3.87
N PRO A 195 -2.30 -15.23 -5.02
CA PRO A 195 -3.50 -16.03 -5.15
C PRO A 195 -3.30 -17.46 -4.63
N GLY A 196 -4.22 -17.94 -3.79
CA GLY A 196 -4.18 -19.29 -3.22
C GLY A 196 -3.20 -19.51 -2.06
N GLN A 197 -2.55 -18.45 -1.54
CA GLN A 197 -1.74 -18.50 -0.31
C GLN A 197 -2.50 -18.03 0.94
N GLY A 198 -3.82 -17.78 0.82
CA GLY A 198 -4.69 -17.32 1.88
C GLY A 198 -5.31 -18.41 2.75
N ALA A 199 -5.93 -18.00 3.85
CA ALA A 199 -6.70 -18.90 4.72
C ALA A 199 -8.02 -19.39 4.07
N LYS A 200 -8.48 -18.72 3.01
CA LYS A 200 -9.68 -19.07 2.23
C LYS A 200 -9.30 -19.66 0.87
N ALA A 201 -10.30 -20.20 0.17
CA ALA A 201 -10.19 -21.00 -1.05
C ALA A 201 -9.23 -20.43 -2.11
N GLN A 202 -8.72 -21.31 -2.98
CA GLN A 202 -7.59 -21.14 -3.90
C GLN A 202 -7.63 -19.96 -4.92
N ALA A 203 -8.54 -18.99 -4.81
CA ALA A 203 -8.73 -17.90 -5.76
C ALA A 203 -8.97 -16.52 -5.13
N THR A 204 -9.10 -16.40 -3.81
CA THR A 204 -9.33 -15.09 -3.16
C THR A 204 -8.04 -14.31 -3.02
N ARG A 205 -8.12 -13.00 -3.26
CA ARG A 205 -7.01 -12.09 -2.95
C ARG A 205 -7.09 -11.70 -1.48
N GLU A 206 -6.07 -12.09 -0.72
CA GLU A 206 -6.00 -11.81 0.72
C GLU A 206 -4.95 -10.73 1.00
N GLY A 207 -5.30 -9.81 1.90
CA GLY A 207 -4.46 -8.69 2.32
C GLY A 207 -4.46 -8.55 3.83
N TYR A 208 -3.37 -8.04 4.37
CA TYR A 208 -3.21 -7.76 5.79
C TYR A 208 -2.59 -6.39 5.99
N LEU A 209 -3.09 -5.62 6.95
CA LEU A 209 -2.49 -4.37 7.39
C LEU A 209 -2.00 -4.53 8.83
N PHE A 210 -0.73 -4.31 9.06
CA PHE A 210 -0.10 -4.42 10.38
C PHE A 210 0.38 -3.07 10.88
N ARG A 211 0.18 -2.81 12.18
CA ARG A 211 0.97 -1.84 12.96
C ARG A 211 1.99 -2.61 13.77
N VAL A 212 3.25 -2.19 13.70
CA VAL A 212 4.38 -2.80 14.40
C VAL A 212 5.04 -1.76 15.30
N GLU A 213 5.12 -2.06 16.59
CA GLU A 213 5.74 -1.21 17.60
C GLU A 213 6.62 -2.07 18.51
N GLY A 214 7.86 -1.63 18.76
CA GLY A 214 8.78 -2.36 19.64
C GLY A 214 9.00 -3.83 19.23
N SER A 215 9.11 -4.11 17.93
CA SER A 215 9.25 -5.45 17.33
C SER A 215 8.05 -6.41 17.58
N LYS A 216 6.85 -5.86 17.82
CA LYS A 216 5.62 -6.64 18.02
C LYS A 216 4.50 -6.11 17.15
N VAL A 217 3.63 -7.00 16.70
CA VAL A 217 2.35 -6.61 16.10
C VAL A 217 1.50 -5.95 17.18
N ARG A 218 1.13 -4.69 16.96
CA ARG A 218 0.24 -3.89 17.80
C ARG A 218 -1.21 -4.02 17.34
N TYR A 219 -1.43 -3.89 16.03
CA TYR A 219 -2.72 -4.03 15.36
C TYR A 219 -2.56 -4.88 14.11
N VAL A 220 -3.60 -5.63 13.76
CA VAL A 220 -3.67 -6.39 12.50
C VAL A 220 -5.10 -6.36 11.98
N HIS A 221 -5.24 -6.02 10.70
CA HIS A 221 -6.49 -6.12 9.96
C HIS A 221 -6.29 -7.11 8.83
N HIS A 222 -7.31 -7.95 8.60
CA HIS A 222 -7.34 -8.92 7.53
C HIS A 222 -8.45 -8.53 6.55
N PHE A 223 -8.10 -8.50 5.27
CA PHE A 223 -8.98 -8.16 4.16
C PHE A 223 -9.01 -9.31 3.17
N SER A 224 -10.21 -9.68 2.75
CA SER A 224 -10.43 -10.79 1.84
C SER A 224 -11.30 -10.31 0.69
N GLY A 225 -10.80 -10.44 -0.53
CA GLY A 225 -11.51 -10.06 -1.74
C GLY A 225 -12.81 -10.85 -1.87
N GLY A 226 -13.91 -10.15 -2.12
CA GLY A 226 -15.19 -10.76 -2.49
C GLY A 226 -15.13 -11.42 -3.87
N ASP A 227 -15.93 -12.47 -4.07
CA ASP A 227 -16.14 -13.12 -5.37
C ASP A 227 -16.90 -12.25 -6.36
#